data_AF-A0A950DPR5-F1
#
_entry.id   AF-A0A950DPR5-F1
#
_cell.length_a   1.000
_cell.length_b   1.000
_cell.length_c   1.000
_cell.angle_alpha   90.00
_cell.angle_beta   90.00
_cell.angle_gamma   90.00
#
_symmetry.space_group_name_H-M   'P 1'
#
loop_
_entity.id
_entity.type
_entity.pdbx_description
1 polymer ?
#
loop_
_entity_poly.entity_id
_entity_poly.type
_entity_poly.pdbx_seq_one_letter_code
_entity_poly.pdbx_strand_id
1 'polypeptide(L)' 'MSAAYWPAGGPTMYFIGVSTGKSSIMKVFPRWADYLGIPGAQLKGIDFPMGAQPAAYREAVEFIK' A
#
# COMPACT_ATOMS: atom_id res chain seq x y z
N MET A 1 1.77 -17.16 -5.11
CA MET A 1 0.69 -16.73 -4.21
C MET A 1 0.32 -15.32 -4.62
N SER A 2 -0.94 -15.06 -4.97
CA SER A 2 -1.41 -13.73 -5.35
C SER A 2 -1.29 -12.78 -4.17
N ALA A 3 -1.01 -11.51 -4.44
CA ALA A 3 -1.04 -10.47 -3.43
C ALA A 3 -2.50 -10.30 -2.94
N ALA A 4 -2.69 -10.09 -1.64
CA ALA A 4 -4.01 -9.80 -1.09
C ALA A 4 -4.35 -8.31 -1.33
N TYR A 5 -5.47 -8.04 -1.97
CA TYR A 5 -5.93 -6.68 -2.28
C TYR A 5 -7.11 -6.28 -1.41
N TRP A 6 -6.98 -5.17 -0.69
CA TRP A 6 -8.03 -4.64 0.17
C TRP A 6 -8.56 -3.32 -0.37
N PRO A 7 -9.82 -3.25 -0.83
CA PRO A 7 -10.36 -2.02 -1.41
C PRO A 7 -10.27 -0.84 -0.46
N ALA A 8 -10.14 0.35 -1.02
CA ALA A 8 -10.08 1.59 -0.28
C ALA A 8 -11.49 1.95 0.25
N GLY A 9 -11.62 2.15 1.56
CA GLY A 9 -12.85 2.66 2.18
C GLY A 9 -12.87 4.18 2.34
N GLY A 10 -11.82 4.86 1.90
CA GLY A 10 -11.55 6.29 2.05
C GLY A 10 -10.20 6.64 1.40
N PRO A 11 -9.67 7.86 1.61
CA PRO A 11 -8.36 8.24 1.08
C PRO A 11 -7.30 7.20 1.47
N THR A 12 -6.70 6.53 0.49
CA THR A 12 -5.80 5.40 0.74
C THR A 12 -4.58 5.50 -0.17
N MET A 13 -3.40 5.44 0.43
CA MET A 13 -2.15 5.25 -0.27
C MET A 13 -1.77 3.76 -0.19
N TYR A 14 -1.48 3.16 -1.34
CA TYR A 14 -0.95 1.80 -1.39
C TYR A 14 0.57 1.82 -1.48
N PHE A 15 1.20 0.97 -0.67
CA PHE A 15 2.65 0.81 -0.61
C PHE A 15 3.01 -0.60 -1.09
N ILE A 16 3.63 -0.69 -2.26
CA ILE A 16 4.01 -1.97 -2.88
C ILE A 16 5.47 -2.30 -2.51
N GLY A 17 5.72 -3.52 -2.03
CA GLY A 17 7.07 -3.95 -1.60
C GLY A 17 7.16 -5.45 -1.37
N VAL A 18 8.17 -5.88 -0.58
CA VAL A 18 8.39 -7.31 -0.26
C VAL A 18 7.95 -7.66 1.17
N SER A 19 8.08 -6.71 2.12
CA SER A 19 7.65 -6.85 3.51
C SER A 19 7.17 -5.51 4.05
N THR A 20 6.16 -4.95 3.41
CA THR A 20 5.62 -3.60 3.61
C THR A 20 5.21 -3.36 5.07
N GLY A 21 4.61 -4.36 5.73
CA GLY A 21 4.23 -4.28 7.15
C GLY A 21 5.39 -4.10 8.13
N LYS A 22 6.63 -4.43 7.74
CA LYS A 22 7.84 -4.22 8.57
C LYS A 22 8.47 -2.84 8.39
N SER A 23 7.99 -2.04 7.45
CA SER A 23 8.54 -0.72 7.17
C SER A 23 8.16 0.29 8.25
N SER A 24 9.10 1.17 8.61
CA SER A 24 8.85 2.27 9.54
C SER A 24 7.79 3.25 9.03
N ILE A 25 7.54 3.29 7.71
CA ILE A 25 6.50 4.13 7.10
C ILE A 25 5.12 3.87 7.69
N MET A 26 4.83 2.63 8.13
CA MET A 26 3.56 2.28 8.77
C MET A 26 3.31 3.08 10.06
N LYS A 27 4.38 3.53 10.72
CA LYS A 27 4.32 4.38 11.94
C LYS A 27 4.38 5.87 11.61
N VAL A 28 5.06 6.24 10.52
CA VAL A 28 5.31 7.64 10.14
C VAL A 28 4.13 8.23 9.36
N PHE A 29 3.55 7.48 8.42
CA PHE A 29 2.49 7.96 7.53
C PHE A 29 1.27 8.52 8.26
N PRO A 30 0.72 7.89 9.33
CA PRO A 30 -0.42 8.47 10.04
C PRO A 30 -0.13 9.89 10.56
N ARG A 31 1.08 10.12 11.08
CA ARG A 31 1.48 11.45 11.57
C ARG A 31 1.61 12.47 10.44
N TRP A 32 2.05 12.04 9.27
CA TRP A 32 2.09 12.90 8.09
C TRP A 32 0.68 13.24 7.59
N ALA A 33 -0.22 12.27 7.55
CA ALA A 33 -1.62 12.50 7.19
C ALA A 33 -2.28 13.51 8.12
N ASP A 34 -2.05 13.37 9.43
CA ASP A 34 -2.54 14.34 10.43
C ASP A 34 -1.94 15.73 10.19
N TYR A 35 -0.62 15.83 10.02
CA TYR A 35 0.08 17.10 9.81
C TYR A 35 -0.37 17.81 8.52
N LEU A 36 -0.63 17.05 7.46
CA LEU A 36 -1.06 17.57 6.16
C LEU A 36 -2.58 17.83 6.09
N GLY A 37 -3.32 17.51 7.16
CA GLY A 37 -4.77 17.72 7.20
C GLY A 37 -5.55 16.81 6.25
N ILE A 38 -5.12 15.55 6.09
CA ILE A 38 -5.80 14.54 5.28
C ILE A 38 -6.44 13.50 6.23
N PRO A 39 -7.55 13.85 6.91
CA PRO A 39 -8.14 13.00 7.94
C PRO A 39 -8.63 11.68 7.35
N GLY A 40 -8.36 10.60 8.07
CA GLY A 40 -8.77 9.25 7.64
C GLY A 40 -7.95 8.66 6.51
N ALA A 41 -6.84 9.29 6.09
CA ALA A 41 -5.94 8.69 5.12
C ALA A 41 -5.30 7.41 5.65
N GLN A 42 -5.37 6.33 4.87
CA GLN A 42 -4.82 5.03 5.22
C GLN A 42 -3.58 4.71 4.39
N LEU A 43 -2.64 3.97 4.96
CA LEU A 43 -1.54 3.33 4.23
C LEU A 43 -1.75 1.83 4.23
N LYS A 44 -1.88 1.22 3.05
CA LYS A 44 -2.06 -0.23 2.90
C LYS A 44 -0.89 -0.85 2.15
N GLY A 45 -0.28 -1.87 2.73
CA GLY A 45 0.81 -2.62 2.12
C GLY A 45 0.30 -3.67 1.12
N ILE A 46 1.00 -3.82 0.00
CA ILE A 46 0.83 -4.93 -0.95
C ILE A 46 2.20 -5.60 -1.10
N ASP A 47 2.30 -6.83 -0.63
CA ASP A 47 3.55 -7.59 -0.65
C ASP A 47 3.65 -8.51 -1.88
N PHE A 48 4.79 -8.43 -2.56
CA PHE A 48 5.20 -9.33 -3.64
C PHE A 48 6.49 -10.05 -3.26
N PRO A 49 6.67 -11.31 -3.67
CA PRO A 49 7.95 -11.99 -3.52
C PRO A 49 9.03 -11.30 -4.36
N MET A 50 10.29 -11.47 -3.96
CA MET A 50 11.42 -11.05 -4.79
C MET A 50 11.38 -11.75 -6.15
N GLY A 51 11.60 -10.99 -7.23
CA GLY A 51 11.54 -11.51 -8.59
C GLY A 51 10.12 -11.80 -9.09
N ALA A 52 9.08 -11.20 -8.48
CA ALA A 52 7.72 -11.31 -8.99
C ALA A 52 7.64 -10.86 -10.46
N GLN A 53 6.77 -11.53 -11.22
CA GLN A 53 6.59 -11.25 -12.64
C GLN A 53 6.04 -9.83 -12.86
N PRO A 54 6.46 -9.12 -13.90
CA PRO A 54 5.96 -7.77 -14.21
C PRO A 54 4.43 -7.69 -14.30
N ALA A 55 3.76 -8.75 -14.75
CA ALA A 55 2.30 -8.81 -14.84
C ALA A 55 1.61 -8.63 -13.47
N ALA A 56 2.20 -9.14 -12.38
CA ALA A 56 1.63 -9.03 -11.05
C ALA A 56 1.62 -7.59 -10.53
N TYR A 57 2.66 -6.80 -10.84
CA TYR A 57 2.69 -5.38 -10.52
C TYR A 57 1.67 -4.58 -11.33
N ARG A 58 1.49 -4.93 -12.61
CA ARG A 58 0.46 -4.30 -13.45
C ARG A 58 -0.93 -4.57 -12.90
N GLU A 59 -1.22 -5.81 -12.52
CA GLU A 59 -2.47 -6.20 -11.87
C GLU A 59 -2.73 -5.39 -10.58
N ALA A 60 -1.72 -5.22 -9.72
CA ALA A 60 -1.86 -4.38 -8.54
C ALA A 60 -2.16 -2.92 -8.87
N VAL A 61 -1.50 -2.36 -9.89
CA VAL A 61 -1.76 -0.98 -10.33
C VAL A 61 -3.16 -0.84 -10.93
N GLU A 62 -3.63 -1.82 -11.71
CA GLU A 62 -5.01 -1.83 -12.21
C GLU A 62 -6.04 -1.94 -11.08
N PHE A 63 -5.74 -2.65 -9.99
CA PHE A 63 -6.58 -2.67 -8.80
C PHE A 63 -6.63 -1.32 -8.06
N ILE A 64 -5.53 -0.56 -8.06
CA ILE A 64 -5.41 0.72 -7.33
C ILE A 64 -6.12 1.88 -8.07
N LYS A 65 -6.20 1.82 -9.40
CA LYS A 65 -6.90 2.82 -10.23
C LYS A 65 -8.39 2.90 -9.91
#